data_AF-A0A2N5TI06-F1
#
_entry.id   AF-A0A2N5TI06-F1
#
_cell.length_a   1.000
_cell.length_b   1.000
_cell.length_c   1.000
_cell.angle_alpha   90.00
_cell.angle_beta   90.00
_cell.angle_gamma   90.00
#
_symmetry.space_group_name_H-M   'P 1'
#
loop_
_entity.id
_entity.type
_entity.pdbx_description
1 polymer ?
#
loop_
_entity_poly.entity_id
_entity_poly.type
_entity_poly.pdbx_seq_one_letter_code
_entity_poly.pdbx_strand_id
1 'polypeptide(L)'
;MQIHKYLFHLTTYRSNLNENHPHLNPTPNHHNAFHLPKQLSNFGSSNYLASWHFKQINGILHKTPTNKKINELDYTMLKQAIRASNLAILMESPKLPPLLDKLSPLFTKKKKITITSWRDERLGISSPTESAPRGVPRTLRSSGFVKLGE
;
A
#
# COMPACT_ATOMS: atom_id res chain seq x y z
N MET A 1 7.07 23.12 -14.02
CA MET A 1 7.15 24.47 -13.42
C MET A 1 6.11 24.65 -12.30
N GLN A 2 6.20 23.89 -11.20
CA GLN A 2 5.28 24.02 -10.04
C GLN A 2 6.02 24.22 -8.69
N ILE A 3 7.25 23.69 -8.57
CA ILE A 3 8.06 23.76 -7.34
C ILE A 3 8.44 25.20 -6.97
N HIS A 4 8.82 26.04 -7.94
CA HIS A 4 9.14 27.44 -7.69
C HIS A 4 7.94 28.25 -7.20
N LYS A 5 6.74 27.98 -7.73
CA LYS A 5 5.50 28.61 -7.25
C LYS A 5 5.17 28.19 -5.83
N TYR A 6 5.37 26.91 -5.49
CA TYR A 6 5.22 26.42 -4.13
C TYR A 6 6.15 27.16 -3.15
N LEU A 7 7.44 27.29 -3.49
CA LEU A 7 8.40 28.02 -2.63
C LEU A 7 8.02 29.48 -2.45
N PHE A 8 7.61 30.15 -3.53
CA PHE A 8 7.13 31.52 -3.47
C PHE A 8 5.95 31.65 -2.50
N HIS A 9 4.89 30.86 -2.70
CA HIS A 9 3.71 30.91 -1.83
C HIS A 9 4.00 30.52 -0.39
N LEU A 10 4.87 29.53 -0.14
CA LEU A 10 5.27 29.13 1.21
C LEU A 10 6.03 30.25 1.93
N THR A 11 6.92 30.94 1.21
CA THR A 11 7.69 32.06 1.77
C THR A 11 6.77 33.24 2.08
N THR A 12 5.90 33.63 1.14
CA THR A 12 4.92 34.70 1.36
C THR A 12 3.96 34.37 2.50
N TYR A 13 3.46 33.13 2.57
CA TYR A 13 2.64 32.67 3.69
C TYR A 13 3.36 32.84 5.03
N ARG A 14 4.65 32.51 5.09
CA ARG A 14 5.43 32.65 6.32
C ARG A 14 5.70 34.08 6.72
N SER A 15 6.01 34.95 5.77
CA SER A 15 6.16 36.39 6.05
C SER A 15 4.87 36.98 6.58
N ASN A 16 3.74 36.73 5.89
CA ASN A 16 2.43 37.25 6.31
C ASN A 16 1.99 36.71 7.68
N LEU A 17 2.31 35.46 8.01
CA LEU A 17 1.97 34.89 9.32
C LEU A 17 2.81 35.53 10.44
N ASN A 18 4.08 35.81 10.16
CA ASN A 18 4.96 36.50 11.11
C ASN A 18 4.55 37.96 11.33
N GLU A 19 4.08 38.64 10.29
CA GLU A 19 3.58 40.03 10.37
C GLU A 19 2.24 40.12 11.12
N ASN A 20 1.27 39.28 10.77
CA ASN A 20 -0.08 39.35 11.35
C ASN A 20 -0.21 38.64 12.70
N HIS A 21 0.63 37.62 12.96
CA HIS A 21 0.57 36.79 14.16
C HIS A 21 1.97 36.52 14.73
N PRO A 22 2.70 37.57 15.16
CA PRO A 22 4.09 37.44 15.65
C PRO A 22 4.23 36.58 16.92
N HIS A 23 3.14 36.37 17.65
CA HIS A 23 3.09 35.50 18.83
C HIS A 23 3.13 34.00 18.47
N LEU A 24 2.90 33.62 17.20
CA LEU A 24 2.93 32.24 16.75
C LEU A 24 4.36 31.84 16.36
N ASN A 25 4.97 30.99 17.18
CA ASN A 25 6.31 30.49 16.90
C ASN A 25 6.34 29.52 15.71
N PRO A 26 7.43 29.51 14.93
CA PRO A 26 7.70 28.49 13.92
C PRO A 26 7.59 27.05 14.45
N THR A 27 6.58 26.31 13.99
CA THR A 27 6.53 24.86 14.23
C THR A 27 7.54 24.09 13.35
N PRO A 28 8.01 22.91 13.79
CA PRO A 28 8.87 22.05 12.97
C PRO A 28 8.26 21.69 11.61
N ASN A 29 6.93 21.54 11.54
CA ASN A 29 6.23 21.25 10.28
C ASN A 29 6.44 22.35 9.24
N HIS A 30 6.48 23.60 9.68
CA HIS A 30 6.76 24.69 8.77
C HIS A 30 8.21 24.69 8.27
N HIS A 31 9.19 24.29 9.09
CA HIS A 31 10.57 24.08 8.64
C HIS A 31 10.62 22.93 7.62
N ASN A 32 9.96 21.81 7.92
CA ASN A 32 9.88 20.65 7.04
C ASN A 32 9.24 20.96 5.68
N ALA A 33 8.29 21.90 5.63
CA ALA A 33 7.67 22.33 4.38
C ALA A 33 8.66 22.93 3.37
N PHE A 34 9.78 23.52 3.82
CA PHE A 34 10.83 24.04 2.95
C PHE A 34 11.73 22.94 2.35
N HIS A 35 11.75 21.74 2.93
CA HIS A 35 12.48 20.58 2.40
C HIS A 35 11.71 19.84 1.31
N LEU A 36 10.38 19.98 1.26
CA LEU A 36 9.51 19.33 0.27
C LEU A 36 9.94 19.59 -1.19
N PRO A 37 10.28 20.82 -1.63
CA PRO A 37 10.83 21.09 -2.96
C PRO A 37 12.02 20.21 -3.32
N LYS A 38 12.99 20.08 -2.42
CA LYS A 38 14.19 19.28 -2.65
C LYS A 38 13.85 17.80 -2.73
N GLN A 39 12.95 17.32 -1.87
CA GLN A 39 12.48 15.95 -1.88
C GLN A 39 11.71 15.61 -3.16
N LEU A 40 10.81 16.48 -3.61
CA LEU A 40 10.04 16.29 -4.85
C LEU A 40 10.94 16.28 -6.09
N SER A 41 11.96 17.15 -6.13
CA SER A 41 12.93 17.17 -7.23
C SER A 41 13.79 15.90 -7.29
N ASN A 42 14.19 15.37 -6.14
CA ASN A 42 15.08 14.22 -6.07
C ASN A 42 14.33 12.87 -6.21
N PHE A 43 13.16 12.74 -5.59
CA PHE A 43 12.44 11.45 -5.45
C PHE A 43 11.11 11.40 -6.23
N GLY A 44 10.69 12.50 -6.85
CA GLY A 44 9.40 12.59 -7.51
C GLY A 44 8.24 12.71 -6.52
N SER A 45 7.05 12.22 -6.88
CA SER A 45 5.85 12.33 -6.05
C SER A 45 6.04 11.68 -4.67
N SER A 46 5.94 12.49 -3.61
CA SER A 46 6.17 12.09 -2.22
C SER A 46 5.04 11.21 -1.63
N ASN A 47 3.99 10.90 -2.39
CA ASN A 47 2.85 10.11 -1.89
C ASN A 47 3.27 8.73 -1.35
N TYR A 48 4.29 8.10 -1.92
CA TYR A 48 4.82 6.81 -1.44
C TYR A 48 5.57 6.93 -0.11
N LEU A 49 6.08 8.12 0.22
CA LEU A 49 6.76 8.41 1.48
C LEU A 49 5.80 8.87 2.58
N ALA A 50 4.51 9.03 2.25
CA ALA A 50 3.52 9.44 3.22
C ALA A 50 3.32 8.34 4.28
N SER A 51 3.28 8.76 5.54
CA SER A 51 3.02 7.89 6.70
C SER A 51 1.68 7.13 6.62
N TRP A 52 0.78 7.58 5.73
CA TRP A 52 -0.51 6.96 5.48
C TRP A 52 -0.41 5.47 5.14
N HIS A 53 0.51 5.09 4.26
CA HIS A 53 0.67 3.69 3.87
C HIS A 53 1.03 2.81 5.07
N PHE A 54 1.88 3.31 5.96
CA PHE A 54 2.25 2.60 7.19
C PHE A 54 1.10 2.54 8.19
N LYS A 55 0.27 3.59 8.30
CA LYS A 55 -0.93 3.57 9.16
C LYS A 55 -1.92 2.48 8.72
N GLN A 56 -2.05 2.27 7.41
CA GLN A 56 -2.89 1.19 6.86
C GLN A 56 -2.35 -0.19 7.25
N ILE A 57 -1.03 -0.39 7.09
CA ILE A 57 -0.36 -1.63 7.49
C ILE A 57 -0.53 -1.87 8.99
N ASN A 58 -0.38 -0.84 9.82
CA ASN A 58 -0.59 -0.95 11.27
C ASN A 58 -2.01 -1.39 11.63
N GLY A 59 -3.02 -0.90 10.90
CA GLY A 59 -4.41 -1.35 11.08
C GLY A 59 -4.61 -2.83 10.76
N ILE A 60 -3.96 -3.33 9.69
CA ILE A 60 -4.00 -4.75 9.33
C ILE A 60 -3.27 -5.60 10.38
N LEU A 61 -2.08 -5.16 10.81
CA LEU A 61 -1.29 -5.86 11.83
C LEU A 61 -2.03 -5.93 13.16
N HIS A 62 -2.72 -4.86 13.57
CA HIS A 62 -3.50 -4.84 14.80
C HIS A 62 -4.70 -5.81 14.76
N LYS A 63 -5.33 -6.00 13.60
CA LYS A 63 -6.44 -6.96 13.41
C LYS A 63 -5.95 -8.41 13.26
N THR A 64 -4.64 -8.64 13.12
CA THR A 64 -4.09 -9.98 12.91
C THR A 64 -4.10 -10.76 14.23
N PRO A 65 -4.69 -11.96 14.28
CA PRO A 65 -4.67 -12.78 15.48
C PRO A 65 -3.24 -13.22 15.79
N THR A 66 -2.78 -12.96 17.02
CA THR A 66 -1.44 -13.33 17.49
C THR A 66 -1.52 -14.34 18.62
N ASN A 67 -0.41 -15.03 18.88
CA ASN A 67 -0.24 -15.91 20.04
C ASN A 67 -0.08 -15.13 21.37
N LYS A 68 -0.17 -13.79 21.35
CA LYS A 68 0.04 -12.87 22.49
C LYS A 68 1.42 -12.98 23.17
N LYS A 69 2.41 -13.55 22.47
CA LYS A 69 3.78 -13.67 22.98
C LYS A 69 4.75 -12.98 22.02
N ILE A 70 5.15 -11.76 22.37
CA ILE A 70 5.94 -10.89 21.49
C ILE A 70 7.25 -11.54 21.04
N ASN A 71 7.95 -12.24 21.95
CA ASN A 71 9.22 -12.93 21.66
C ASN A 71 9.07 -14.14 20.72
N GLU A 72 7.86 -14.65 20.53
CA GLU A 72 7.55 -15.78 19.64
C GLU A 72 6.75 -15.33 18.40
N LEU A 73 6.47 -14.03 18.25
CA LEU A 73 5.57 -13.51 17.24
C LEU A 73 6.07 -13.85 15.83
N ASP A 74 7.33 -13.52 15.54
CA ASP A 74 7.93 -13.73 14.22
C ASP A 74 7.93 -15.22 13.82
N TYR A 75 8.30 -16.09 14.75
CA TYR A 75 8.29 -17.53 14.54
C TYR A 75 6.88 -18.07 14.29
N THR A 76 5.89 -17.62 15.06
CA THR A 76 4.50 -18.05 14.86
C THR A 76 3.92 -17.54 13.56
N MET A 77 4.17 -16.29 13.19
CA MET A 77 3.75 -15.73 11.89
C MET A 77 4.36 -16.53 10.74
N LEU A 78 5.67 -16.83 10.79
CA LEU A 78 6.35 -17.65 9.78
C LEU A 78 5.74 -19.05 9.68
N LYS A 79 5.50 -19.70 10.81
CA LYS A 79 4.89 -21.03 10.86
C LYS A 79 3.48 -21.05 10.26
N GLN A 80 2.68 -20.02 10.52
CA GLN A 80 1.34 -19.90 9.92
C GLN A 80 1.41 -19.61 8.43
N ALA A 81 2.36 -18.78 7.97
CA ALA A 81 2.58 -18.52 6.56
C ALA A 81 2.95 -19.81 5.80
N ILE A 82 3.87 -20.61 6.33
CA ILE A 82 4.26 -21.90 5.73
C ILE A 82 3.07 -22.86 5.68
N ARG A 83 2.30 -22.98 6.77
CA ARG A 83 1.10 -23.84 6.82
C ARG A 83 0.05 -23.40 5.79
N ALA A 84 -0.17 -22.10 5.65
CA ALA A 84 -1.11 -21.56 4.66
C ALA A 84 -0.64 -21.85 3.22
N SER A 85 0.65 -21.69 2.93
CA SER A 85 1.23 -22.04 1.62
C SER A 85 1.10 -23.52 1.30
N ASN A 86 1.43 -24.40 2.26
CA ASN A 86 1.28 -25.85 2.09
C ASN A 86 -0.19 -26.23 1.85
N LEU A 87 -1.11 -25.62 2.60
CA LEU A 87 -2.54 -25.83 2.40
C LEU A 87 -2.99 -25.38 1.01
N ALA A 88 -2.52 -24.21 0.53
CA ALA A 88 -2.85 -23.71 -0.80
C ALA A 88 -2.41 -24.70 -1.90
N ILE A 89 -1.18 -25.22 -1.82
CA ILE A 89 -0.67 -26.24 -2.75
C ILE A 89 -1.50 -27.53 -2.66
N LEU A 90 -1.87 -27.96 -1.45
CA LEU A 90 -2.72 -29.14 -1.27
C LEU A 90 -4.10 -28.94 -1.91
N MET A 91 -4.69 -27.75 -1.81
CA MET A 91 -5.99 -27.44 -2.42
C MET A 91 -5.95 -27.37 -3.96
N GLU A 92 -4.76 -27.21 -4.56
CA GLU A 92 -4.56 -27.26 -6.02
C GLU A 92 -4.37 -28.69 -6.55
N SER A 93 -4.24 -29.68 -5.66
CA SER A 93 -4.04 -31.09 -6.04
C SER A 93 -5.30 -31.68 -6.71
N PRO A 94 -5.15 -32.43 -7.82
CA PRO A 94 -6.28 -33.04 -8.54
C PRO A 94 -6.95 -34.21 -7.79
N LYS A 95 -6.36 -34.69 -6.68
CA LYS A 95 -6.88 -35.81 -5.89
C LYS A 95 -7.24 -35.35 -4.48
N LEU A 96 -8.26 -34.50 -4.37
CA LEU A 96 -8.76 -34.01 -3.09
C LEU A 96 -9.80 -34.98 -2.51
N PRO A 97 -9.78 -35.26 -1.19
CA PRO A 97 -10.88 -35.95 -0.53
C PRO A 97 -12.22 -35.23 -0.77
N PRO A 98 -13.36 -35.94 -0.91
CA PRO A 98 -14.66 -35.35 -1.27
C PRO A 98 -15.13 -34.22 -0.34
N LEU A 99 -14.72 -34.26 0.93
CA LEU A 99 -15.02 -33.20 1.90
C LEU A 99 -14.25 -31.91 1.60
N LEU A 100 -12.98 -32.03 1.21
CA LEU A 100 -12.12 -30.90 0.90
C LEU A 100 -12.48 -30.30 -0.45
N ASP A 101 -12.96 -31.10 -1.40
CA ASP A 101 -13.39 -30.61 -2.72
C ASP A 101 -14.52 -29.58 -2.59
N LYS A 102 -15.47 -29.83 -1.67
CA LYS A 102 -16.54 -28.88 -1.32
C LYS A 102 -16.03 -27.57 -0.70
N LEU A 103 -14.87 -27.60 -0.02
CA LEU A 103 -14.29 -26.44 0.65
C LEU A 103 -13.28 -25.69 -0.22
N SER A 104 -12.73 -26.34 -1.26
CA SER A 104 -11.77 -25.75 -2.19
C SER A 104 -12.17 -24.35 -2.72
N PRO A 105 -13.43 -24.07 -3.14
CA PRO A 105 -13.79 -22.74 -3.64
C PRO A 105 -13.70 -21.62 -2.59
N LEU A 106 -13.75 -21.95 -1.30
CA LEU A 106 -13.60 -20.96 -0.21
C LEU A 106 -12.14 -20.52 -0.03
N PHE A 107 -11.19 -21.41 -0.32
CA PHE A 107 -9.75 -21.15 -0.19
C PHE A 107 -9.15 -20.55 -1.45
N THR A 108 -9.67 -20.90 -2.64
CA THR A 108 -9.20 -20.37 -3.94
C THR A 108 -9.60 -18.90 -4.16
N LYS A 109 -10.50 -18.36 -3.33
CA LYS A 109 -10.88 -16.95 -3.37
C LYS A 109 -9.68 -16.11 -2.94
N LYS A 110 -8.83 -15.71 -3.90
CA LYS A 110 -7.77 -14.73 -3.70
C LYS A 110 -8.39 -13.48 -3.08
N LYS A 111 -8.30 -13.36 -1.76
CA LYS A 111 -8.54 -12.08 -1.10
C LYS A 111 -7.41 -11.20 -1.61
N LYS A 112 -7.70 -10.42 -2.64
CA LYS A 112 -6.88 -9.25 -2.98
C LYS A 112 -6.73 -8.52 -1.66
N ILE A 113 -5.49 -8.26 -1.23
CA ILE A 113 -5.26 -7.33 -0.13
C ILE A 113 -5.75 -5.99 -0.69
N THR A 114 -7.04 -5.75 -0.53
CA THR A 114 -7.62 -4.46 -0.83
C THR A 114 -7.10 -3.59 0.29
N ILE A 115 -6.08 -2.80 -0.01
CA ILE A 115 -5.72 -1.66 0.82
C ILE A 115 -6.89 -0.68 0.65
N THR A 116 -7.99 -0.93 1.36
CA THR A 116 -9.10 0.01 1.42
C THR A 116 -8.54 1.27 2.05
N SER A 117 -8.77 2.40 1.38
CA SER A 117 -8.50 3.66 2.02
C SER A 117 -9.41 3.75 3.25
N TRP A 118 -8.96 4.29 4.39
CA TRP A 118 -9.86 4.59 5.52
C TRP A 118 -11.07 5.45 5.13
N ARG A 119 -11.08 6.03 3.91
CA ARG A 119 -12.20 6.75 3.31
C ARG A 119 -13.38 5.82 3.00
N ASP A 120 -13.11 4.59 2.58
CA ASP A 120 -14.13 3.64 2.14
C ASP A 120 -14.87 3.01 3.34
N GLU A 121 -14.15 2.68 4.42
CA GLU A 121 -14.74 2.18 5.67
C GLU A 121 -15.64 3.22 6.37
N ARG A 122 -15.35 4.52 6.24
CA ARG A 122 -16.14 5.59 6.89
C ARG A 122 -17.39 6.01 6.10
N LEU A 123 -17.42 5.76 4.79
CA LEU A 123 -18.52 6.18 3.91
C LEU A 123 -19.47 5.03 3.54
N GLY A 124 -19.23 3.80 4.02
CA GLY A 124 -20.09 2.65 3.72
C GLY A 124 -20.16 2.33 2.22
N ILE A 125 -19.18 2.76 1.43
CA ILE A 125 -19.20 2.58 -0.02
C ILE A 125 -18.68 1.17 -0.31
N SER A 126 -19.59 0.25 -0.61
CA SER A 126 -19.23 -1.03 -1.21
C SER A 126 -18.54 -0.77 -2.54
N SER A 127 -17.33 -1.30 -2.71
CA SER A 127 -16.63 -1.29 -4.00
C SER A 127 -17.51 -1.92 -5.10
N PRO A 128 -17.54 -1.37 -6.33
CA PRO A 128 -18.38 -1.91 -7.39
C PRO A 128 -18.04 -3.39 -7.66
N THR A 129 -19.07 -4.22 -7.70
CA THR A 129 -18.98 -5.60 -8.18
C THR A 129 -18.67 -5.55 -9.68
N GLU A 130 -17.40 -5.66 -10.04
CA GLU A 130 -16.96 -5.70 -11.42
C GLU A 130 -17.22 -7.09 -12.01
N SER A 131 -18.42 -7.29 -12.54
CA SER A 131 -18.74 -8.38 -13.46
C SER A 131 -18.20 -8.04 -14.85
N ALA A 132 -16.95 -8.38 -15.13
CA ALA A 132 -16.40 -8.35 -16.49
C ALA A 132 -16.18 -9.80 -16.98
N PRO A 133 -16.61 -10.17 -18.20
CA PRO A 133 -16.53 -11.53 -18.70
C PRO A 133 -15.07 -11.95 -18.96
N ARG A 134 -14.78 -13.21 -18.61
CA ARG A 134 -13.50 -13.89 -18.89
C ARG A 134 -13.34 -14.07 -20.40
N GLY A 135 -12.33 -13.45 -21.00
CA GLY A 135 -11.88 -13.81 -22.34
C GLY A 135 -10.98 -12.78 -23.02
N VAL A 136 -9.69 -12.73 -22.69
CA VAL A 136 -8.63 -12.36 -23.64
C VAL A 136 -7.35 -13.13 -23.29
N PRO A 137 -6.72 -13.88 -24.21
CA PRO A 137 -5.43 -14.52 -23.98
C PRO A 137 -4.34 -13.47 -23.77
N ARG A 138 -3.49 -13.68 -22.75
CA ARG A 138 -2.32 -12.86 -22.44
C ARG A 138 -1.26 -13.10 -23.53
N THR A 139 -1.14 -12.21 -24.50
CA THR A 139 -0.06 -12.27 -25.50
C THR A 139 1.28 -11.97 -24.82
N LEU A 140 2.27 -12.84 -25.06
CA LEU A 140 3.66 -12.65 -24.69
C LEU A 140 4.20 -11.38 -25.36
N ARG A 141 4.55 -10.38 -24.57
CA ARG A 141 5.31 -9.22 -25.06
C ARG A 141 6.77 -9.65 -25.19
N SER A 142 7.20 -9.96 -26.42
CA SER A 142 8.60 -10.12 -26.77
C SER A 142 9.33 -8.78 -26.53
N SER A 143 10.18 -8.72 -25.50
CA SER A 143 11.12 -7.62 -25.30
C SER A 143 12.27 -7.78 -26.29
N GLY A 144 12.40 -6.82 -27.20
CA GLY A 144 13.49 -6.72 -28.16
C GLY A 144 14.86 -6.61 -27.47
N PHE A 145 15.74 -7.52 -27.86
CA PHE A 145 17.18 -7.46 -27.61
C PHE A 145 17.78 -6.50 -28.64
N VAL A 146 18.34 -5.37 -28.20
CA VAL A 146 19.14 -4.49 -29.07
C VAL A 146 20.55 -5.07 -29.12
N LYS A 147 20.95 -5.59 -30.28
CA LYS A 147 22.35 -5.94 -30.61
C LYS A 147 23.12 -4.64 -30.85
N LEU A 148 24.16 -4.39 -30.06
CA LEU A 148 25.24 -3.46 -30.44
C LEU A 148 26.13 -4.21 -31.43
N GLY A 149 26.24 -3.67 -32.65
CA GLY A 149 27.15 -4.14 -33.69
C GLY A 149 28.37 -3.22 -33.77
N GLU A 150 29.53 -3.88 -33.78
CA GLU A 150 30.84 -3.54 -34.37
C GLU A 150 31.42 -2.12 -34.20
#